data_AF-X1PT60-F1
#
_entry.id   AF-X1PT60-F1
#
_cell.length_a   1.000
_cell.length_b   1.000
_cell.length_c   1.000
_cell.angle_alpha   90.00
_cell.angle_beta   90.00
_cell.angle_gamma   90.00
#
_symmetry.space_group_name_H-M   'P 1'
#
loop_
_entity.id
_entity.type
_entity.pdbx_description
1 polymer ?
#
loop_
_entity_poly.entity_id
_entity_poly.type
_entity_poly.pdbx_seq_one_letter_code
_entity_poly.pdbx_strand_id
1 'polypeptide(L)'
;MDFNLSSEQEAMQKLCIEFAENEIAPKAQEMDRTGEFPYEIIKKMAKLGLMGLPIPKKYGGVGTDYLTYVIALEEISKADASVGITMSAHISLPCSTLYNFGTEEQKQKWLVPLAQGKILGAFGLTEPSAGSDAGATQ
;
A
#
# COMPACT_ATOMS: atom_id res chain seq x y z
N MET A 1 -0.09 30.17 3.71
CA MET A 1 -0.20 28.72 3.44
C MET A 1 0.87 28.39 2.43
N ASP A 2 1.63 27.33 2.66
CA ASP A 2 2.62 26.82 1.73
C ASP A 2 2.05 25.54 1.11
N PHE A 3 2.09 25.46 -0.22
CA PHE A 3 1.55 24.34 -1.00
C PHE A 3 2.65 23.54 -1.71
N ASN A 4 3.92 23.91 -1.49
CA ASN A 4 5.04 23.18 -2.06
C ASN A 4 5.25 21.86 -1.31
N LEU A 5 5.74 20.85 -2.03
CA LEU A 5 6.18 19.61 -1.44
C LEU A 5 7.49 19.83 -0.67
N SER A 6 7.69 19.06 0.40
CA SER A 6 9.01 18.98 1.04
C SER A 6 9.98 18.22 0.13
N SER A 7 11.29 18.42 0.32
CA SER A 7 12.30 17.67 -0.45
C SER A 7 12.19 16.15 -0.26
N GLU A 8 11.69 15.69 0.89
CA GLU A 8 11.43 14.27 1.15
C GLU A 8 10.24 13.75 0.31
N GLN A 9 9.18 14.56 0.20
CA GLN A 9 8.01 14.26 -0.64
C GLN A 9 8.37 14.27 -2.13
N GLU A 10 9.15 15.25 -2.59
CA GLU A 10 9.66 15.31 -3.97
C GLU A 10 10.53 14.09 -4.32
N ALA A 11 11.41 13.68 -3.40
CA ALA A 11 12.24 12.50 -3.59
C ALA A 11 11.42 11.21 -3.68
N MET A 12 10.40 11.05 -2.83
CA MET A 12 9.47 9.92 -2.89
C MET A 12 8.66 9.93 -4.20
N GLN A 13 8.16 11.09 -4.61
CA GLN A 13 7.43 11.25 -5.86
C GLN A 13 8.27 10.78 -7.04
N LYS A 14 9.50 11.31 -7.15
CA LYS A 14 10.43 10.95 -8.23
C LYS A 14 10.73 9.45 -8.26
N LEU A 15 10.99 8.83 -7.10
CA LEU A 15 11.21 7.39 -7.00
C LEU A 15 10.00 6.60 -7.51
N CYS A 16 8.79 7.02 -7.16
CA CYS A 16 7.57 6.34 -7.57
C CYS A 16 7.27 6.52 -9.05
N ILE A 17 7.52 7.71 -9.63
CA ILE A 17 7.43 7.96 -11.09
C ILE A 17 8.38 7.01 -11.83
N GLU A 18 9.66 6.99 -11.46
CA GLU A 18 10.65 6.14 -12.12
C GLU A 18 10.30 4.65 -11.99
N PHE A 19 9.81 4.20 -10.83
CA PHE A 19 9.36 2.82 -10.65
C PHE A 19 8.12 2.52 -11.50
N ALA A 20 7.13 3.40 -11.49
CA ALA A 20 5.88 3.22 -12.22
C ALA A 20 6.12 3.12 -13.74
N GLU A 21 6.94 4.02 -14.30
CA GLU A 21 7.26 4.02 -15.73
C GLU A 21 8.06 2.80 -16.18
N ASN A 22 9.03 2.36 -15.36
CA ASN A 22 9.95 1.29 -15.77
C ASN A 22 9.45 -0.13 -15.44
N GLU A 23 8.65 -0.29 -14.38
CA GLU A 23 8.30 -1.61 -13.84
C GLU A 23 6.83 -1.96 -13.96
N ILE A 24 5.93 -0.96 -13.94
CA ILE A 24 4.48 -1.15 -13.94
C ILE A 24 3.89 -0.90 -15.33
N ALA A 25 4.09 0.29 -15.88
CA ALA A 25 3.46 0.73 -17.13
C ALA A 25 3.67 -0.24 -18.31
N PRO A 26 4.85 -0.86 -18.51
CA PRO A 26 5.05 -1.81 -19.61
C PRO A 26 4.19 -3.09 -19.52
N LYS A 27 3.64 -3.39 -18.33
CA LYS A 27 2.86 -4.60 -18.06
C LYS A 27 1.37 -4.33 -17.84
N ALA A 28 0.99 -3.08 -17.55
CA ALA A 28 -0.36 -2.70 -17.17
C ALA A 28 -1.43 -3.23 -18.14
N GLN A 29 -1.25 -3.03 -19.45
CA GLN A 29 -2.23 -3.46 -20.45
C GLN A 29 -2.45 -4.98 -20.48
N GLU A 30 -1.39 -5.78 -20.32
CA GLU A 30 -1.51 -7.24 -20.33
C GLU A 30 -2.11 -7.76 -19.03
N MET A 31 -1.77 -7.16 -17.89
CA MET A 31 -2.37 -7.50 -16.60
C MET A 31 -3.87 -7.19 -16.59
N ASP A 32 -4.29 -6.06 -17.15
CA ASP A 32 -5.71 -5.72 -17.32
C ASP A 32 -6.44 -6.75 -18.20
N ARG A 33 -5.85 -7.09 -19.35
CA ARG A 33 -6.44 -8.06 -20.30
C ARG A 33 -6.58 -9.47 -19.71
N THR A 34 -5.64 -9.89 -18.87
CA THR A 34 -5.55 -11.26 -18.37
C THR A 34 -6.12 -11.44 -16.96
N GLY A 35 -6.22 -10.36 -16.18
CA GLY A 35 -6.53 -10.42 -14.76
C GLY A 35 -5.42 -11.06 -13.91
N GLU A 36 -4.19 -11.19 -14.44
CA GLU A 36 -3.08 -11.76 -13.68
C GLU A 36 -2.66 -10.83 -12.54
N PHE A 37 -2.54 -11.40 -11.33
CA PHE A 37 -2.15 -10.61 -10.17
C PHE A 37 -0.64 -10.27 -10.18
N PRO A 38 -0.25 -9.00 -9.92
CA PRO A 38 1.10 -8.48 -10.16
C PRO A 38 2.13 -8.86 -9.08
N TYR A 39 2.27 -10.14 -8.71
CA TYR A 39 3.13 -10.59 -7.60
C TYR A 39 4.58 -10.08 -7.67
N GLU A 40 5.19 -10.11 -8.86
CA GLU A 40 6.58 -9.66 -9.03
C GLU A 40 6.74 -8.14 -8.87
N ILE A 41 5.74 -7.35 -9.29
CA ILE A 41 5.72 -5.90 -9.06
C ILE A 41 5.60 -5.62 -7.56
N ILE A 42 4.66 -6.28 -6.87
CA ILE A 42 4.46 -6.14 -5.42
C ILE A 42 5.74 -6.49 -4.65
N LYS A 43 6.46 -7.54 -5.06
CA LYS A 43 7.74 -7.92 -4.45
C LYS A 43 8.82 -6.86 -4.65
N LYS A 44 8.85 -6.17 -5.81
CA LYS A 44 9.76 -5.04 -6.04
C LYS A 44 9.36 -3.83 -5.19
N MET A 45 8.06 -3.52 -5.10
CA MET A 45 7.54 -2.46 -4.22
C MET A 45 7.90 -2.70 -2.74
N ALA A 46 7.79 -3.95 -2.26
CA ALA A 46 8.19 -4.34 -0.92
C ALA A 46 9.67 -4.07 -0.64
N LYS A 47 10.57 -4.35 -1.59
CA LYS A 47 12.01 -4.05 -1.47
C LYS A 47 12.32 -2.55 -1.39
N LEU A 48 11.47 -1.73 -1.99
CA LEU A 48 11.54 -0.26 -1.92
C LEU A 48 10.90 0.30 -0.63
N GLY A 49 10.28 -0.54 0.21
CA GLY A 49 9.57 -0.13 1.43
C GLY A 49 8.17 0.44 1.16
N LEU A 50 7.67 0.37 -0.07
CA LEU A 50 6.40 0.99 -0.44
C LEU A 50 5.19 0.33 0.24
N MET A 51 5.30 -0.94 0.64
CA MET A 51 4.21 -1.69 1.28
C MET A 51 4.01 -1.36 2.77
N GLY A 52 4.85 -0.52 3.36
CA GLY A 52 4.80 -0.16 4.78
C GLY A 52 5.13 1.31 5.05
N LEU A 53 4.88 2.20 4.08
CA LEU A 53 5.31 3.61 4.13
C LEU A 53 4.97 4.33 5.45
N PRO A 54 3.68 4.44 5.85
CA PRO A 54 3.33 5.16 7.07
C PRO A 54 3.57 4.34 8.36
N ILE A 55 3.91 3.05 8.24
CA ILE A 55 4.13 2.20 9.41
C ILE A 55 5.48 2.54 10.04
N PRO A 56 5.58 2.73 11.37
CA PRO A 56 6.84 3.11 12.00
C PRO A 56 7.96 2.10 11.79
N LYS A 57 9.20 2.61 11.75
CA LYS A 57 10.43 1.80 11.59
C LYS A 57 10.57 0.65 12.60
N LYS A 58 10.09 0.83 13.84
CA LYS A 58 10.09 -0.24 14.87
C LYS A 58 9.26 -1.47 14.49
N TYR A 59 8.33 -1.33 13.54
CA TYR A 59 7.54 -2.43 12.99
C TYR A 59 7.95 -2.75 11.54
N GLY A 60 9.13 -2.32 11.09
CA GLY A 60 9.67 -2.66 9.77
C GLY A 60 9.11 -1.85 8.59
N GLY A 61 8.33 -0.79 8.85
CA GLY A 61 7.94 0.18 7.82
C GLY A 61 8.94 1.32 7.65
N VAL A 62 8.59 2.33 6.86
CA VAL A 62 9.46 3.49 6.58
C VAL A 62 9.25 4.63 7.58
N GLY A 63 8.02 4.78 8.07
CA GLY A 63 7.62 5.82 9.02
C GLY A 63 7.48 7.21 8.38
N THR A 64 7.01 7.27 7.13
CA THR A 64 6.70 8.54 6.45
C THR A 64 5.40 9.14 6.96
N ASP A 65 5.17 10.41 6.68
CA ASP A 65 3.85 11.02 6.85
C ASP A 65 2.84 10.51 5.80
N TYR A 66 1.56 10.80 6.03
CA TYR A 66 0.47 10.37 5.15
C TYR A 66 0.44 11.09 3.80
N LEU A 67 0.90 12.34 3.71
CA LEU A 67 0.94 13.05 2.43
C LEU A 67 2.00 12.40 1.52
N THR A 68 3.17 12.06 2.06
CA THR A 68 4.19 11.26 1.34
C THR A 68 3.63 9.91 0.87
N TYR A 69 2.84 9.22 1.70
CA TYR A 69 2.15 7.98 1.29
C TYR A 69 1.16 8.21 0.14
N VAL A 70 0.32 9.26 0.22
CA VAL A 70 -0.67 9.57 -0.82
C VAL A 70 0.01 9.95 -2.14
N ILE A 71 1.10 10.71 -2.11
CA ILE A 71 1.90 11.04 -3.29
C ILE A 71 2.44 9.76 -3.95
N ALA A 72 3.04 8.86 -3.16
CA ALA A 72 3.50 7.57 -3.68
C ALA A 72 2.36 6.77 -4.32
N LEU A 73 1.21 6.68 -3.63
CA LEU A 73 0.02 6.00 -4.13
C LEU A 73 -0.47 6.60 -5.45
N GLU A 74 -0.49 7.93 -5.57
CA GLU A 74 -0.90 8.63 -6.78
C GLU A 74 -0.01 8.25 -7.97
N GLU A 75 1.32 8.32 -7.81
CA GLU A 75 2.26 8.02 -8.89
C GLU A 75 2.21 6.54 -9.32
N ILE A 76 2.07 5.61 -8.37
CA ILE A 76 1.87 4.19 -8.70
C ILE A 76 0.56 3.99 -9.47
N SER A 77 -0.51 4.65 -9.05
CA SER A 77 -1.84 4.51 -9.66
C SER A 77 -1.92 5.10 -11.07
N LYS A 78 -1.07 6.09 -11.41
CA LYS A 78 -0.97 6.63 -12.78
C LYS A 78 -0.53 5.57 -13.79
N ALA A 79 0.31 4.61 -13.38
CA ALA A 79 0.73 3.53 -14.26
C ALA A 79 -0.26 2.36 -14.27
N ASP A 80 -0.79 1.96 -13.12
CA ASP A 80 -1.80 0.90 -13.02
C ASP A 80 -2.65 1.03 -11.75
N ALA A 81 -3.97 1.17 -11.94
CA ALA A 81 -4.91 1.34 -10.84
C ALA A 81 -5.03 0.09 -9.95
N SER A 82 -4.85 -1.12 -10.49
CA SER A 82 -4.93 -2.38 -9.75
C SER A 82 -3.74 -2.55 -8.79
N VAL A 83 -2.55 -2.11 -9.21
CA VAL A 83 -1.36 -2.05 -8.34
C VAL A 83 -1.54 -0.99 -7.26
N GLY A 84 -2.03 0.20 -7.64
CA GLY A 84 -2.34 1.28 -6.70
C GLY A 84 -3.32 0.84 -5.59
N ILE A 85 -4.46 0.25 -5.97
CA ILE A 85 -5.45 -0.22 -4.97
C ILE A 85 -4.91 -1.40 -4.14
N THR A 86 -4.04 -2.25 -4.69
CA THR A 86 -3.37 -3.31 -3.92
C THR A 86 -2.51 -2.72 -2.81
N MET A 87 -1.68 -1.71 -3.11
CA MET A 87 -0.89 -1.00 -2.12
C MET A 87 -1.80 -0.29 -1.09
N SER A 88 -2.82 0.42 -1.56
CA SER A 88 -3.71 1.19 -0.69
C SER A 88 -4.52 0.29 0.25
N ALA A 89 -5.16 -0.76 -0.25
CA ALA A 89 -5.94 -1.69 0.54
C ALA A 89 -5.06 -2.43 1.56
N HIS A 90 -3.84 -2.82 1.17
CA HIS A 90 -2.87 -3.46 2.08
C HIS A 90 -2.48 -2.54 3.24
N ILE A 91 -2.16 -1.28 2.97
CA ILE A 91 -1.66 -0.35 3.99
C ILE A 91 -2.81 0.20 4.85
N SER A 92 -3.84 0.70 4.20
CA SER A 92 -4.91 1.47 4.88
C SER A 92 -5.89 0.60 5.64
N LEU A 93 -5.96 -0.70 5.37
CA LEU A 93 -6.89 -1.62 6.04
C LEU A 93 -6.18 -2.52 7.06
N PRO A 94 -5.52 -3.65 6.71
CA PRO A 94 -4.96 -4.55 7.71
C PRO A 94 -3.74 -3.97 8.44
N CYS A 95 -2.81 -3.28 7.75
CA CYS A 95 -1.64 -2.69 8.41
C CYS A 95 -2.05 -1.60 9.41
N SER A 96 -2.89 -0.66 8.99
CA SER A 96 -3.40 0.40 9.86
C SER A 96 -4.21 -0.17 11.04
N THR A 97 -5.06 -1.19 10.80
CA THR A 97 -5.88 -1.79 11.86
C THR A 97 -5.01 -2.46 12.92
N LEU A 98 -4.03 -3.27 12.51
CA LEU A 98 -3.08 -3.90 13.44
C LEU A 98 -2.20 -2.88 14.16
N TYR A 99 -1.78 -1.81 13.47
CA TYR A 99 -0.98 -0.76 14.08
C TYR A 99 -1.74 0.00 15.17
N ASN A 100 -2.99 0.36 14.91
CA ASN A 100 -3.81 1.14 15.84
C ASN A 100 -4.41 0.31 16.97
N PHE A 101 -4.84 -0.93 16.69
CA PHE A 101 -5.66 -1.71 17.61
C PHE A 101 -5.05 -3.06 18.03
N GLY A 102 -3.97 -3.50 17.39
CA GLY A 102 -3.30 -4.75 17.76
C GLY A 102 -2.58 -4.65 19.11
N THR A 103 -2.46 -5.77 19.82
CA THR A 103 -1.48 -5.89 20.92
C THR A 103 -0.06 -5.86 20.36
N GLU A 104 0.95 -5.65 21.20
CA GLU A 104 2.34 -5.68 20.74
C GLU A 104 2.72 -7.05 20.16
N GLU A 105 2.24 -8.15 20.75
CA GLU A 105 2.45 -9.50 20.22
C GLU A 105 1.82 -9.66 18.82
N GLN A 106 0.62 -9.13 18.61
CA GLN A 106 -0.04 -9.15 17.30
C GLN A 106 0.69 -8.29 16.28
N LYS A 107 1.20 -7.11 16.67
CA LYS A 107 2.00 -6.27 15.78
C LYS A 107 3.30 -6.96 15.37
N GLN A 108 4.03 -7.54 16.32
CA GLN A 108 5.26 -8.27 16.01
C GLN A 108 5.00 -9.47 15.09
N LYS A 109 3.91 -10.21 15.35
CA LYS A 109 3.58 -11.40 14.56
C LYS A 109 3.07 -11.08 13.16
N TRP A 110 2.25 -10.04 13.00
CA TRP A 110 1.49 -9.81 11.77
C TRP A 110 1.80 -8.47 11.09
N LEU A 111 1.87 -7.37 11.85
CA LEU A 111 2.16 -6.06 11.27
C LEU A 111 3.57 -6.00 10.68
N VAL A 112 4.57 -6.57 11.37
CA VAL A 112 5.96 -6.57 10.88
C VAL A 112 6.11 -7.23 9.51
N PRO A 113 5.67 -8.49 9.28
CA PRO A 113 5.77 -9.07 7.96
C PRO A 113 4.90 -8.38 6.91
N LEU A 114 3.75 -7.80 7.29
CA LEU A 114 2.92 -6.99 6.40
C LEU A 114 3.66 -5.71 5.96
N ALA A 115 4.16 -4.90 6.89
CA ALA A 115 4.87 -3.65 6.59
C ALA A 115 6.14 -3.87 5.76
N GLN A 116 6.78 -5.03 5.90
CA GLN A 116 7.92 -5.44 5.07
C GLN A 116 7.51 -5.97 3.68
N GLY A 117 6.20 -6.06 3.39
CA GLY A 117 5.65 -6.63 2.17
C GLY A 117 5.97 -8.12 1.98
N LYS A 118 6.30 -8.86 3.06
CA LYS A 118 6.56 -10.30 3.01
C LYS A 118 5.30 -11.13 2.87
N ILE A 119 4.20 -10.59 3.39
CA ILE A 119 2.85 -11.15 3.22
C ILE A 119 1.92 -10.02 2.78
N LEU A 120 0.87 -10.39 2.04
CA LEU A 120 -0.23 -9.49 1.73
C LEU A 120 -1.32 -9.61 2.78
N GLY A 121 -2.03 -8.51 2.97
CA GLY A 121 -3.12 -8.40 3.92
C GLY A 121 -4.39 -8.05 3.16
N ALA A 122 -5.52 -8.52 3.67
CA ALA A 122 -6.84 -8.19 3.17
C ALA A 122 -7.74 -7.82 4.35
N PHE A 123 -8.88 -7.22 4.05
CA PHE A 123 -9.86 -6.80 5.05
C PHE A 123 -11.23 -7.34 4.65
N GLY A 124 -11.72 -8.31 5.41
CA GLY A 124 -13.04 -8.89 5.22
C GLY A 124 -14.05 -8.15 6.09
N LEU A 125 -14.88 -7.34 5.45
CA LEU A 125 -16.01 -6.66 6.10
C LEU A 125 -17.28 -6.90 5.30
N THR A 126 -17.25 -6.63 4.00
CA THR A 126 -18.42 -6.77 3.14
C THR A 126 -18.89 -8.22 3.04
N GLU A 127 -20.20 -8.42 3.20
CA GLU A 127 -20.90 -9.69 3.06
C GLU A 127 -21.99 -9.59 1.97
N PRO A 128 -22.52 -10.72 1.46
CA PRO A 128 -23.57 -10.70 0.43
C PRO A 128 -24.80 -9.85 0.78
N SER A 129 -25.13 -9.73 2.07
CA SER A 129 -26.26 -8.94 2.58
C SER A 129 -25.86 -7.58 3.18
N ALA A 130 -24.56 -7.27 3.31
CA ALA A 130 -24.08 -6.10 4.06
C ALA A 130 -22.88 -5.44 3.37
N GLY A 131 -23.14 -4.30 2.71
CA GLY A 131 -22.14 -3.45 2.05
C GLY A 131 -22.09 -2.06 2.68
N SER A 132 -22.92 -1.13 2.17
CA SER A 132 -23.05 0.21 2.76
C SER A 132 -23.57 0.16 4.21
N ASP A 133 -24.50 -0.77 4.49
CA ASP A 133 -24.91 -1.10 5.87
C ASP A 133 -23.98 -2.16 6.46
N ALA A 134 -22.72 -1.77 6.69
CA ALA A 134 -21.71 -2.66 7.27
C ALA A 134 -22.03 -3.05 8.73
N GLY A 135 -22.99 -2.40 9.40
CA GLY A 135 -23.45 -2.80 10.73
C GLY A 135 -24.30 -4.06 10.74
N ALA A 136 -24.79 -4.49 9.56
CA ALA A 136 -25.59 -5.69 9.38
C ALA A 136 -24.77 -6.96 9.05
N THR A 137 -23.43 -6.89 9.11
CA THR A 137 -22.53 -8.05 8.98
C THR A 137 -22.70 -9.01 10.17
N GLN A 138 -22.53 -10.33 9.96
CA GLN A 138 -22.85 -11.38 10.95
C GLN A 138 -21.63 -11.93 11.71
#